data_AF-A0A2T6DKB3-F1
#
_entry.id   AF-A0A2T6DKB3-F1
#
_cell.length_a   1.000
_cell.length_b   1.000
_cell.length_c   1.000
_cell.angle_alpha   90.00
_cell.angle_beta   90.00
_cell.angle_gamma   90.00
#
_symmetry.space_group_name_H-M   'P 1'
#
loop_
_entity.id
_entity.type
_entity.pdbx_description
1 polymer ?
#
loop_
_entity_poly.entity_id
_entity_poly.type
_entity_poly.pdbx_seq_one_letter_code
_entity_poly.pdbx_strand_id
1 'polypeptide(L)'
;MWDLFPRYQSAAPLRLKQWNHMRLVISGQRMDVYINGAQNPTLHVGRLEGDLSSGELLLQGPAAFSNLVVSPGRVDKLEPEAEKDPTWDDAGLVRHWQISSLQELPGANAPTVQDLPPVSGNWKPLEAERGGLVNVSREYGLPLKRPNRALVWLKTTVKSDGERVVHTSVGWAREIWVFVNGQAVYADKNLYTLASARKAPDGRCSLENGSFALPLRAGENEVVVALANNFYGWGLIWRINDLTGIELPKW
;
A
#
# COMPACT_ATOMS: atom_id res chain seq x y z
N MET A 1 5.84 -6.86 -3.56
CA MET A 1 5.24 -5.71 -2.85
C MET A 1 5.07 -6.02 -1.36
N TRP A 2 6.04 -6.67 -0.72
CA TRP A 2 5.89 -7.13 0.67
C TRP A 2 5.76 -5.94 1.65
N ASP A 3 6.30 -4.78 1.28
CA ASP A 3 6.30 -3.55 2.05
C ASP A 3 4.98 -2.77 2.02
N LEU A 4 4.04 -3.13 1.13
CA LEU A 4 2.67 -2.61 1.15
C LEU A 4 1.70 -3.49 1.95
N PHE A 5 2.10 -4.72 2.28
CA PHE A 5 1.24 -5.71 2.95
C PHE A 5 1.88 -6.23 4.23
N PRO A 6 2.16 -5.37 5.23
CA PRO A 6 2.80 -5.78 6.48
C PRO A 6 2.01 -6.85 7.25
N ARG A 7 0.69 -6.90 7.05
CA ARG A 7 -0.21 -7.91 7.66
C ARG A 7 0.05 -9.35 7.22
N TYR A 8 0.71 -9.59 6.09
CA TYR A 8 1.03 -10.94 5.59
C TYR A 8 2.50 -11.28 5.83
N GLN A 9 2.98 -10.98 7.04
CA GLN A 9 4.32 -11.28 7.51
C GLN A 9 4.23 -11.85 8.93
N SER A 10 5.07 -12.83 9.24
CA SER A 10 5.09 -13.48 10.55
C SER A 10 6.51 -13.96 10.87
N ALA A 11 6.82 -14.10 12.16
CA ALA A 11 8.03 -14.77 12.58
C ALA A 11 7.95 -16.27 12.22
N ALA A 12 9.03 -16.82 11.69
CA ALA A 12 9.10 -18.22 11.29
C ALA A 12 10.26 -18.93 12.00
N PRO A 13 10.09 -20.19 12.44
CA PRO A 13 11.12 -20.96 13.12
C PRO A 13 12.15 -21.52 12.12
N LEU A 14 12.82 -20.63 11.39
CA LEU A 14 13.81 -20.99 10.37
C LEU A 14 15.12 -21.45 11.02
N ARG A 15 15.67 -22.54 10.48
CA ARG A 15 17.00 -23.07 10.83
C ARG A 15 18.02 -22.51 9.87
N LEU A 16 18.89 -21.62 10.35
CA LEU A 16 19.91 -20.98 9.51
C LEU A 16 20.93 -22.02 9.03
N LYS A 17 21.34 -21.92 7.75
CA LYS A 17 22.31 -22.83 7.11
C LYS A 17 21.93 -24.33 7.19
N GLN A 18 20.63 -24.62 7.28
CA GLN A 18 20.08 -25.97 7.31
C GLN A 18 18.88 -26.09 6.37
N TRP A 19 18.48 -27.32 6.05
CA TRP A 19 17.24 -27.58 5.35
C TRP A 19 16.05 -27.14 6.20
N ASN A 20 15.15 -26.37 5.60
CA ASN A 20 13.85 -26.02 6.17
C ASN A 20 12.77 -26.67 5.31
N HIS A 21 11.82 -27.33 5.96
CA HIS A 21 10.68 -27.91 5.27
C HIS A 21 9.58 -26.85 5.18
N MET A 22 9.16 -26.53 3.96
CA MET A 22 8.09 -25.56 3.70
C MET A 22 6.91 -26.27 3.04
N ARG A 23 5.70 -26.03 3.55
CA ARG A 23 4.45 -26.52 2.97
C ARG A 23 3.48 -25.36 2.83
N LEU A 24 2.93 -25.21 1.63
CA LEU A 24 1.92 -24.21 1.31
C LEU A 24 0.62 -24.93 1.01
N VAL A 25 -0.47 -24.50 1.62
CA VAL A 25 -1.82 -24.94 1.32
C VAL A 25 -2.55 -23.74 0.74
N ILE A 26 -3.01 -23.86 -0.50
CA ILE A 26 -3.69 -22.78 -1.22
C ILE A 26 -5.09 -23.27 -1.58
N SER A 27 -6.10 -22.46 -1.25
CA SER A 27 -7.50 -22.72 -1.56
C SER A 27 -8.14 -21.42 -1.98
N GLY A 28 -8.60 -21.32 -3.24
CA GLY A 28 -9.18 -20.09 -3.79
C GLY A 28 -8.31 -18.86 -3.52
N GLN A 29 -8.81 -17.95 -2.69
CA GLN A 29 -8.18 -16.69 -2.31
C GLN A 29 -7.42 -16.77 -0.98
N ARG A 30 -7.26 -17.93 -0.35
CA ARG A 30 -6.52 -18.08 0.91
C ARG A 30 -5.26 -18.92 0.74
N MET A 31 -4.32 -18.70 1.65
CA MET A 31 -3.12 -19.52 1.75
C MET A 31 -2.68 -19.68 3.20
N ASP A 32 -2.32 -20.90 3.58
CA ASP A 32 -1.59 -21.19 4.81
C ASP A 32 -0.17 -21.64 4.48
N VAL A 33 0.80 -21.13 5.24
CA VAL A 33 2.21 -21.51 5.15
C VAL A 33 2.64 -22.18 6.44
N TYR A 34 3.25 -23.35 6.32
CA TYR A 34 3.76 -24.15 7.42
C TYR A 34 5.27 -24.35 7.27
N ILE A 35 6.00 -24.07 8.33
CA ILE A 35 7.46 -24.21 8.37
C ILE A 35 7.85 -25.31 9.35
N ASN A 36 8.79 -26.17 8.95
CA ASN A 36 9.44 -27.19 9.78
C ASN A 36 8.47 -28.12 10.52
N GLY A 37 7.37 -28.51 9.87
CA GLY A 37 6.40 -29.46 10.42
C GLY A 37 5.49 -28.87 11.50
N ALA A 38 5.35 -27.54 11.56
CA ALA A 38 4.41 -26.88 12.45
C ALA A 38 2.99 -27.45 12.29
N GLN A 39 2.31 -27.71 13.42
CA GLN A 39 0.94 -28.23 13.45
C GLN A 39 -0.09 -27.15 13.09
N ASN A 40 0.20 -25.89 13.45
CA ASN A 40 -0.59 -24.72 13.09
C ASN A 40 0.13 -23.93 11.98
N PRO A 41 -0.60 -23.15 11.16
CA PRO A 41 0.02 -22.27 10.17
C PRO A 41 1.04 -21.33 10.82
N THR A 42 2.24 -21.25 10.24
CA THR A 42 3.25 -20.25 10.59
C THR A 42 2.84 -18.86 10.08
N LEU A 43 2.18 -18.82 8.93
CA LEU A 43 1.53 -17.63 8.38
C LEU A 43 0.18 -18.04 7.81
N HIS A 44 -0.87 -17.34 8.24
CA HIS A 44 -2.19 -17.38 7.63
C HIS A 44 -2.38 -16.17 6.72
N VAL A 45 -2.79 -16.40 5.47
CA VAL A 45 -3.12 -15.36 4.48
C VAL A 45 -4.61 -15.45 4.18
N GLY A 46 -5.40 -14.63 4.86
CA GLY A 46 -6.86 -14.59 4.69
C GLY A 46 -7.33 -14.02 3.35
N ARG A 47 -6.45 -13.39 2.57
CA ARG A 47 -6.70 -13.00 1.17
C ARG A 47 -5.39 -12.88 0.38
N LEU A 48 -5.28 -13.60 -0.72
CA LEU A 48 -4.25 -13.42 -1.74
C LEU A 48 -4.56 -12.13 -2.52
N GLU A 49 -3.57 -11.26 -2.67
CA GLU A 49 -3.74 -9.91 -3.24
C GLU A 49 -3.58 -9.86 -4.78
N GLY A 50 -3.19 -10.98 -5.37
CA GLY A 50 -3.13 -11.16 -6.82
C GLY A 50 -4.52 -11.18 -7.45
N ASP A 51 -4.60 -10.76 -8.70
CA ASP A 51 -5.79 -10.77 -9.55
C ASP A 51 -5.92 -12.04 -10.40
N LEU A 52 -4.97 -12.97 -10.28
CA LEU A 52 -4.96 -14.23 -11.01
C LEU A 52 -5.39 -15.40 -10.11
N SER A 53 -6.23 -16.28 -10.66
CA SER A 53 -6.66 -17.52 -10.01
C SER A 53 -5.74 -18.72 -10.27
N SER A 54 -4.75 -18.57 -11.15
CA SER A 54 -3.79 -19.60 -11.52
C SER A 54 -2.47 -18.97 -11.96
N GLY A 55 -1.38 -19.72 -11.84
CA GLY A 55 -0.05 -19.27 -12.27
C GLY A 55 0.99 -20.37 -12.15
N GLU A 56 2.25 -19.99 -12.29
CA GLU A 56 3.40 -20.90 -12.20
C GLU A 56 4.06 -20.84 -10.82
N LEU A 57 4.86 -21.86 -10.51
CA LEU A 57 5.71 -21.87 -9.33
C LEU A 57 7.12 -21.41 -9.72
N LEU A 58 7.58 -20.35 -9.07
CA LEU A 58 8.95 -19.87 -9.20
C LEU A 58 9.74 -20.19 -7.93
N LEU A 59 10.86 -20.89 -8.08
CA LEU A 59 11.87 -21.06 -7.03
C LEU A 59 13.04 -20.13 -7.33
N GLN A 60 13.24 -19.13 -6.47
CA GLN A 60 14.25 -18.11 -6.66
C GLN A 60 14.95 -17.76 -5.35
N GLY A 61 16.25 -17.47 -5.43
CA GLY A 61 17.06 -16.95 -4.33
C GLY A 61 18.45 -17.56 -4.32
N PRO A 62 19.35 -17.08 -3.44
CA PRO A 62 20.65 -17.71 -3.18
C PRO A 62 20.46 -18.96 -2.29
N ALA A 63 19.63 -19.91 -2.72
CA ALA A 63 19.23 -21.09 -1.95
C ALA A 63 19.20 -22.35 -2.82
N ALA A 64 19.35 -23.51 -2.18
CA ALA A 64 19.13 -24.82 -2.79
C ALA A 64 17.70 -25.30 -2.48
N PHE A 65 17.06 -25.90 -3.48
CA PHE A 65 15.70 -26.44 -3.37
C PHE A 65 15.75 -27.93 -3.70
N SER A 66 15.04 -28.75 -2.92
CA SER A 66 14.94 -30.19 -3.14
C SER A 66 13.57 -30.69 -2.70
N ASN A 67 13.18 -31.88 -3.18
CA ASN A 67 11.96 -32.59 -2.76
C ASN A 67 10.66 -31.77 -2.96
N LEU A 68 10.54 -31.03 -4.07
CA LEU A 68 9.30 -30.35 -4.42
C LEU A 68 8.22 -31.37 -4.77
N VAL A 69 7.11 -31.33 -4.04
CA VAL A 69 5.90 -32.10 -4.33
C VAL A 69 4.75 -31.13 -4.51
N VAL A 70 4.01 -31.28 -5.60
CA VAL A 70 2.79 -30.52 -5.89
C VAL A 70 1.61 -31.48 -5.88
N SER A 71 0.58 -31.18 -5.08
CA SER A 71 -0.62 -32.01 -4.96
C SER A 71 -1.86 -31.18 -5.31
N PRO A 72 -2.23 -31.09 -6.60
CA PRO A 72 -3.40 -30.33 -7.04
C PRO A 72 -4.67 -30.79 -6.31
N GLY A 73 -5.53 -29.83 -5.94
CA GLY A 73 -6.82 -30.09 -5.27
C GLY A 73 -6.72 -30.42 -3.78
N ARG A 74 -5.52 -30.56 -3.21
CA ARG A 74 -5.35 -30.79 -1.77
C ARG A 74 -5.33 -29.47 -1.01
N VAL A 75 -6.43 -29.15 -0.33
CA VAL A 75 -6.63 -27.87 0.37
C VAL A 75 -6.65 -27.98 1.89
N ASP A 76 -6.51 -29.17 2.48
CA ASP A 76 -6.43 -29.40 3.93
C ASP A 76 -7.50 -28.64 4.78
N LYS A 77 -8.72 -28.54 4.26
CA LYS A 77 -9.88 -27.82 4.85
C LYS A 77 -9.74 -26.29 4.91
N LEU A 78 -8.80 -25.70 4.17
CA LEU A 78 -8.72 -24.25 4.01
C LEU A 78 -9.89 -23.77 3.15
N GLU A 79 -10.70 -22.86 3.68
CA GLU A 79 -11.82 -22.25 2.96
C GLU A 79 -11.31 -21.41 1.76
N PRO A 80 -11.99 -21.48 0.61
CA PRO A 80 -11.53 -20.80 -0.61
C PRO A 80 -11.89 -19.31 -0.68
N GLU A 81 -12.96 -18.85 -0.01
CA GLU A 81 -13.42 -17.46 -0.06
C GLU A 81 -12.52 -16.55 0.78
N ALA A 82 -12.15 -15.38 0.27
CA ALA A 82 -11.39 -14.40 1.06
C ALA A 82 -12.09 -14.03 2.38
N GLU A 83 -11.32 -13.79 3.43
CA GLU A 83 -11.84 -13.24 4.68
C GLU A 83 -12.37 -11.81 4.47
N LYS A 84 -13.33 -11.39 5.32
CA LYS A 84 -13.81 -10.00 5.32
C LYS A 84 -12.66 -9.03 5.58
N ASP A 85 -12.64 -7.88 4.92
CA ASP A 85 -11.73 -6.79 5.29
C ASP A 85 -12.14 -6.20 6.64
N PRO A 86 -11.32 -6.30 7.71
CA PRO A 86 -11.66 -5.72 9.00
C PRO A 86 -11.77 -4.19 8.95
N THR A 87 -11.20 -3.53 7.93
CA THR A 87 -11.27 -2.07 7.79
C THR A 87 -12.37 -1.61 6.85
N TRP A 88 -13.21 -2.51 6.33
CA TRP A 88 -14.28 -2.17 5.39
C TRP A 88 -15.19 -1.06 5.94
N ASP A 89 -15.55 -1.20 7.21
CA ASP A 89 -16.48 -0.29 7.91
C ASP A 89 -15.76 0.92 8.55
N ASP A 90 -14.44 1.09 8.36
CA ASP A 90 -13.71 2.27 8.85
C ASP A 90 -13.98 3.47 7.93
N ALA A 91 -14.96 4.29 8.34
CA ALA A 91 -15.36 5.50 7.63
C ALA A 91 -14.26 6.57 7.57
N GLY A 92 -13.22 6.49 8.40
CA GLY A 92 -12.11 7.44 8.40
C GLY A 92 -11.10 7.20 7.28
N LEU A 93 -11.08 6.00 6.68
CA LEU A 93 -10.20 5.69 5.56
C LEU A 93 -10.68 6.39 4.30
N VAL A 94 -9.79 7.15 3.67
CA VAL A 94 -10.09 7.83 2.41
C VAL A 94 -9.90 6.83 1.27
N ARG A 95 -11.00 6.39 0.67
CA ARG A 95 -11.01 5.28 -0.29
C ARG A 95 -11.13 5.68 -1.75
N HIS A 96 -11.66 6.87 -2.03
CA HIS A 96 -11.97 7.30 -3.39
C HIS A 96 -10.99 8.36 -3.86
N TRP A 97 -10.20 8.03 -4.90
CA TRP A 97 -9.08 8.84 -5.39
C TRP A 97 -9.02 8.86 -6.89
N GLN A 98 -8.65 9.98 -7.50
CA GLN A 98 -8.23 10.01 -8.88
C GLN A 98 -6.71 9.88 -8.96
N ILE A 99 -6.20 9.17 -9.95
CA ILE A 99 -4.77 9.04 -10.24
C ILE A 99 -4.41 9.68 -11.57
N SER A 100 -3.31 10.40 -11.62
CA SER A 100 -2.77 10.99 -12.86
C SER A 100 -2.04 9.97 -13.71
N SER A 101 -1.79 10.32 -14.98
CA SER A 101 -0.72 9.67 -15.75
C SER A 101 0.62 9.70 -15.01
N LEU A 102 1.44 8.69 -15.29
CA LEU A 102 2.82 8.58 -14.82
C LEU A 102 3.68 9.75 -15.33
N GLN A 103 4.52 10.28 -14.44
CA GLN A 103 5.57 11.25 -14.73
C GLN A 103 6.92 10.74 -14.23
N GLU A 104 8.01 11.39 -14.65
CA GLU A 104 9.34 11.21 -14.07
C GLU A 104 9.67 12.45 -13.22
N LEU A 105 10.12 12.24 -11.98
CA LEU A 105 10.54 13.32 -11.08
C LEU A 105 12.03 13.63 -11.34
N PRO A 106 12.37 14.81 -11.89
CA PRO A 106 13.74 15.12 -12.26
C PRO A 106 14.63 15.39 -11.04
N GLY A 107 15.80 14.76 -11.01
CA GLY A 107 16.84 15.03 -10.03
C GLY A 107 16.39 14.77 -8.59
N ALA A 108 16.79 15.64 -7.66
CA ALA A 108 16.50 15.55 -6.23
C ALA A 108 15.38 16.52 -5.77
N ASN A 109 14.77 17.27 -6.69
CA ASN A 109 13.79 18.30 -6.36
C ASN A 109 12.50 17.67 -5.81
N ALA A 110 11.87 18.38 -4.88
CA ALA A 110 10.50 18.09 -4.46
C ALA A 110 9.55 18.62 -5.54
N PRO A 111 8.49 17.87 -5.90
CA PRO A 111 7.45 18.39 -6.77
C PRO A 111 6.72 19.53 -6.07
N THR A 112 6.23 20.49 -6.85
CA THR A 112 5.41 21.60 -6.38
C THR A 112 4.04 21.57 -7.05
N VAL A 113 3.10 22.41 -6.58
CA VAL A 113 1.76 22.50 -7.20
C VAL A 113 1.82 22.91 -8.68
N GLN A 114 2.91 23.55 -9.13
CA GLN A 114 3.11 23.88 -10.54
C GLN A 114 3.37 22.66 -11.42
N ASP A 115 3.81 21.53 -10.83
CA ASP A 115 4.05 20.27 -11.53
C ASP A 115 2.78 19.41 -11.64
N LEU A 116 1.67 19.85 -11.03
CA LEU A 116 0.38 19.15 -11.08
C LEU A 116 -0.12 19.04 -12.53
N PRO A 117 -0.56 17.85 -12.98
CA PRO A 117 -1.29 17.73 -14.23
C PRO A 117 -2.51 18.68 -14.26
N PRO A 118 -2.78 19.36 -15.37
CA PRO A 118 -3.96 20.20 -15.48
C PRO A 118 -5.25 19.39 -15.30
N VAL A 119 -6.39 20.07 -15.07
CA VAL A 119 -7.70 19.42 -14.95
C VAL A 119 -8.07 18.62 -16.21
N SER A 120 -7.66 19.11 -17.39
CA SER A 120 -7.77 18.40 -18.67
C SER A 120 -6.83 17.19 -18.80
N GLY A 121 -5.98 16.94 -17.80
CA GLY A 121 -5.13 15.76 -17.73
C GLY A 121 -5.94 14.47 -17.61
N ASN A 122 -5.32 13.36 -18.01
CA ASN A 122 -5.93 12.02 -17.96
C ASN A 122 -5.99 11.49 -16.52
N TRP A 123 -6.87 12.06 -15.69
CA TRP A 123 -7.18 11.56 -14.36
C TRP A 123 -8.11 10.36 -14.45
N LYS A 124 -7.73 9.25 -13.82
CA LYS A 124 -8.53 8.02 -13.76
C LYS A 124 -9.05 7.77 -12.35
N PRO A 125 -10.27 7.26 -12.17
CA PRO A 125 -10.71 6.76 -10.88
C PRO A 125 -9.79 5.63 -10.38
N LEU A 126 -9.48 5.65 -9.08
CA LEU A 126 -8.71 4.66 -8.36
C LEU A 126 -9.31 4.49 -6.96
N GLU A 127 -9.81 3.30 -6.68
CA GLU A 127 -10.37 2.96 -5.38
C GLU A 127 -9.33 2.28 -4.50
N ALA A 128 -9.33 2.61 -3.21
CA ALA A 128 -8.46 1.97 -2.23
C ALA A 128 -8.92 0.52 -1.98
N GLU A 129 -7.95 -0.38 -2.01
CA GLU A 129 -8.15 -1.80 -1.76
C GLU A 129 -8.32 -2.12 -0.27
N ARG A 130 -8.28 -3.42 0.06
CA ARG A 130 -8.30 -3.96 1.41
C ARG A 130 -7.32 -3.21 2.34
N GLY A 131 -7.80 -2.77 3.49
CA GLY A 131 -7.00 -1.99 4.43
C GLY A 131 -6.89 -0.50 4.10
N GLY A 132 -7.62 0.00 3.10
CA GLY A 132 -7.55 1.40 2.66
C GLY A 132 -6.32 1.71 1.81
N LEU A 133 -5.71 0.70 1.18
CA LEU A 133 -4.50 0.86 0.37
C LEU A 133 -4.84 1.38 -1.02
N VAL A 134 -4.42 2.61 -1.33
CA VAL A 134 -4.38 3.15 -2.69
C VAL A 134 -3.14 2.60 -3.38
N ASN A 135 -3.32 1.53 -4.17
CA ASN A 135 -2.22 0.72 -4.70
C ASN A 135 -1.76 1.19 -6.08
N VAL A 136 -0.85 2.16 -6.11
CA VAL A 136 -0.24 2.67 -7.36
C VAL A 136 0.55 1.58 -8.09
N SER A 137 1.10 0.59 -7.37
CA SER A 137 1.76 -0.55 -7.99
C SER A 137 0.85 -1.37 -8.91
N ARG A 138 -0.46 -1.41 -8.67
CA ARG A 138 -1.40 -2.11 -9.55
C ARG A 138 -1.52 -1.44 -10.91
N GLU A 139 -1.50 -0.11 -10.92
CA GLU A 139 -1.61 0.69 -12.15
C GLU A 139 -0.31 0.75 -12.95
N TYR A 140 0.83 0.92 -12.26
CA TYR A 140 2.09 1.28 -12.94
C TYR A 140 3.28 0.39 -12.62
N GLY A 141 3.16 -0.56 -11.68
CA GLY A 141 4.27 -1.45 -11.31
C GLY A 141 5.54 -0.69 -10.88
N LEU A 142 6.67 -1.04 -11.49
CA LEU A 142 7.95 -0.32 -11.39
C LEU A 142 8.34 0.17 -12.80
N PRO A 143 7.85 1.33 -13.24
CA PRO A 143 7.86 1.69 -14.66
C PRO A 143 9.21 2.24 -15.14
N LEU A 144 10.04 2.77 -14.24
CA LEU A 144 11.34 3.34 -14.57
C LEU A 144 12.48 2.47 -14.07
N LYS A 145 13.59 2.44 -14.82
CA LYS A 145 14.83 1.82 -14.37
C LYS A 145 15.44 2.62 -13.23
N ARG A 146 15.98 1.93 -12.23
CA ARG A 146 16.72 2.58 -11.13
C ARG A 146 17.98 3.27 -11.69
N PRO A 147 18.35 4.46 -11.19
CA PRO A 147 17.83 5.12 -9.98
C PRO A 147 16.64 6.08 -10.21
N ASN A 148 16.12 6.19 -11.44
CA ASN A 148 15.09 7.16 -11.81
C ASN A 148 13.83 7.00 -10.96
N ARG A 149 13.20 8.14 -10.63
CA ARG A 149 12.03 8.20 -9.76
C ARG A 149 10.78 8.45 -10.58
N ALA A 150 9.89 7.48 -10.57
CA ALA A 150 8.54 7.62 -11.07
C ALA A 150 7.74 8.53 -10.13
N LEU A 151 6.83 9.33 -10.68
CA LEU A 151 5.95 10.23 -9.95
C LEU A 151 4.51 10.02 -10.41
N VAL A 152 3.59 9.96 -9.46
CA VAL A 152 2.16 10.06 -9.73
C VAL A 152 1.54 11.07 -8.78
N TRP A 153 0.43 11.65 -9.23
CA TRP A 153 -0.43 12.49 -8.43
C TRP A 153 -1.72 11.74 -8.14
N LEU A 154 -2.11 11.75 -6.87
CA LEU A 154 -3.38 11.26 -6.38
C LEU A 154 -4.20 12.46 -5.93
N LYS A 155 -5.50 12.46 -6.23
CA LYS A 155 -6.39 13.57 -5.91
C LYS A 155 -7.68 13.06 -5.29
N THR A 156 -8.16 13.75 -4.27
CA THR A 156 -9.45 13.48 -3.65
C THR A 156 -10.05 14.79 -3.12
N THR A 157 -11.29 14.75 -2.68
CA THR A 157 -12.00 15.92 -2.13
C THR A 157 -12.48 15.61 -0.72
N VAL A 158 -12.25 16.52 0.22
CA VAL A 158 -12.77 16.44 1.59
C VAL A 158 -13.72 17.61 1.81
N LYS A 159 -14.96 17.33 2.16
CA LYS A 159 -15.95 18.37 2.44
C LYS A 159 -16.02 18.64 3.94
N SER A 160 -16.05 19.91 4.32
CA SER A 160 -16.16 20.35 5.71
C SER A 160 -17.37 21.28 5.88
N ASP A 161 -18.11 21.15 6.98
CA ASP A 161 -19.21 22.08 7.31
C ASP A 161 -18.73 23.42 7.88
N GLY A 162 -17.43 23.59 8.11
CA GLY A 162 -16.82 24.86 8.53
C GLY A 162 -15.29 24.87 8.41
N GLU A 163 -14.69 26.02 8.68
CA GLU A 163 -13.22 26.11 8.78
C GLU A 163 -12.72 25.34 10.01
N ARG A 164 -11.70 24.49 9.83
CA ARG A 164 -11.07 23.71 10.92
C ARG A 164 -9.75 23.11 10.50
N VAL A 165 -9.04 22.59 11.48
CA VAL A 165 -7.87 21.74 11.29
C VAL A 165 -8.16 20.37 11.86
N VAL A 166 -8.01 19.32 11.04
CA VAL A 166 -8.27 17.93 11.45
C VAL A 166 -6.96 17.17 11.49
N HIS A 167 -6.78 16.30 12.49
CA HIS A 167 -5.61 15.44 12.55
C HIS A 167 -5.79 14.19 11.69
N THR A 168 -4.75 13.81 10.96
CA THR A 168 -4.80 12.64 10.06
C THR A 168 -3.60 11.74 10.27
N SER A 169 -3.75 10.46 9.93
CA SER A 169 -2.68 9.48 9.91
C SER A 169 -2.45 9.01 8.48
N VAL A 170 -1.19 8.82 8.10
CA VAL A 170 -0.81 8.47 6.73
C VAL A 170 0.28 7.40 6.72
N GLY A 171 0.07 6.39 5.87
CA GLY A 171 1.07 5.41 5.49
C GLY A 171 1.43 5.57 4.03
N TRP A 172 2.71 5.42 3.69
CA TRP A 172 3.16 5.52 2.30
C TRP A 172 4.46 4.75 2.08
N ALA A 173 4.75 4.47 0.83
CA ALA A 173 6.07 4.00 0.41
C ALA A 173 6.89 5.13 -0.23
N ARG A 174 8.18 5.20 0.11
CA ARG A 174 9.19 6.09 -0.46
C ARG A 174 9.00 7.56 -0.15
N GLU A 175 8.43 8.38 -1.02
CA GLU A 175 8.41 9.82 -0.82
C GLU A 175 7.00 10.35 -1.07
N ILE A 176 6.55 11.24 -0.19
CA ILE A 176 5.19 11.81 -0.21
C ILE A 176 5.26 13.34 -0.09
N TRP A 177 4.38 14.01 -0.82
CA TRP A 177 4.09 15.43 -0.66
C TRP A 177 2.58 15.62 -0.72
N VAL A 178 2.02 16.38 0.22
CA VAL A 178 0.58 16.62 0.35
C VAL A 178 0.30 18.11 0.21
N PHE A 179 -0.67 18.41 -0.64
CA PHE A 179 -1.16 19.76 -0.90
C PHE A 179 -2.65 19.81 -0.61
N VAL A 180 -3.09 20.89 0.03
CA VAL A 180 -4.49 21.14 0.35
C VAL A 180 -4.86 22.51 -0.20
N ASN A 181 -5.84 22.56 -1.09
CA ASN A 181 -6.23 23.78 -1.81
C ASN A 181 -5.02 24.52 -2.42
N GLY A 182 -4.09 23.76 -3.01
CA GLY A 182 -2.87 24.26 -3.63
C GLY A 182 -1.72 24.65 -2.69
N GLN A 183 -1.89 24.53 -1.37
CA GLN A 183 -0.83 24.82 -0.39
C GLN A 183 -0.18 23.53 0.12
N ALA A 184 1.15 23.47 0.17
CA ALA A 184 1.87 22.33 0.73
C ALA A 184 1.68 22.27 2.25
N VAL A 185 1.24 21.11 2.76
CA VAL A 185 0.95 20.91 4.20
C VAL A 185 1.80 19.80 4.83
N TYR A 186 2.31 18.87 4.02
CA TYR A 186 3.12 17.76 4.52
C TYR A 186 4.08 17.26 3.45
N ALA A 187 5.29 16.87 3.85
CA ALA A 187 6.26 16.21 2.99
C ALA A 187 7.20 15.36 3.86
N ASP A 188 7.43 14.11 3.47
CA ASP A 188 8.29 13.22 4.24
C ASP A 188 8.76 12.03 3.38
N LYS A 189 9.67 11.23 3.94
CA LYS A 189 10.27 10.06 3.31
C LYS A 189 10.13 8.82 4.18
N ASN A 190 9.95 7.69 3.52
CA ASN A 190 9.90 6.34 4.06
C ASN A 190 10.75 5.41 3.17
N LEU A 191 12.07 5.53 3.29
CA LEU A 191 13.05 4.82 2.45
C LEU A 191 13.48 3.51 3.11
N TYR A 192 13.08 2.37 2.51
CA TYR A 192 13.36 1.06 3.11
C TYR A 192 14.87 0.77 3.29
N THR A 193 15.70 1.15 2.32
CA THR A 193 17.14 0.83 2.33
C THR A 193 17.97 1.78 3.18
N LEU A 194 17.46 2.97 3.52
CA LEU A 194 18.17 3.97 4.31
C LEU A 194 17.58 4.03 5.72
N ALA A 195 18.27 3.44 6.69
CA ALA A 195 17.79 3.32 8.07
C ALA A 195 17.37 4.66 8.69
N SER A 196 18.09 5.76 8.42
CA SER A 196 17.78 7.09 8.95
C SER A 196 16.52 7.73 8.37
N ALA A 197 16.03 7.23 7.23
CA ALA A 197 14.82 7.71 6.55
C ALA A 197 13.71 6.64 6.52
N ARG A 198 13.86 5.57 7.31
CA ARG A 198 12.93 4.44 7.38
C ARG A 198 11.95 4.65 8.52
N LYS A 199 10.65 4.72 8.22
CA LYS A 199 9.60 4.90 9.23
C LYS A 199 9.19 3.57 9.85
N ALA A 200 8.60 3.62 11.04
CA ALA A 200 8.02 2.43 11.65
C ALA A 200 6.75 1.99 10.89
N PRO A 201 6.49 0.67 10.75
CA PRO A 201 7.37 -0.45 11.10
C PRO A 201 8.34 -0.78 9.95
N ASP A 202 9.66 -0.73 10.21
CA ASP A 202 10.79 -0.87 9.26
C ASP A 202 10.52 -0.61 7.75
N GLY A 203 9.95 0.55 7.42
CA GLY A 203 9.83 1.01 6.05
C GLY A 203 8.62 0.50 5.28
N ARG A 204 7.68 -0.17 5.96
CA ARG A 204 6.42 -0.62 5.37
C ARG A 204 5.37 0.49 5.42
N CYS A 205 4.44 0.44 4.47
CA CYS A 205 3.26 1.31 4.44
C CYS A 205 2.35 0.97 5.64
N SER A 206 2.26 1.89 6.60
CA SER A 206 1.41 1.78 7.80
C SER A 206 0.95 3.17 8.23
N LEU A 207 -0.24 3.28 8.83
CA LEU A 207 -0.72 4.54 9.42
C LEU A 207 0.20 5.07 10.56
N GLU A 208 1.14 4.25 11.03
CA GLU A 208 2.20 4.64 11.97
C GLU A 208 3.34 5.45 11.30
N ASN A 209 3.39 5.53 9.96
CA ASN A 209 4.51 6.18 9.27
C ASN A 209 4.56 7.69 9.55
N GLY A 210 3.40 8.33 9.69
CA GLY A 210 3.31 9.76 9.94
C GLY A 210 1.88 10.25 10.12
N SER A 211 1.79 11.54 10.45
CA SER A 211 0.54 12.25 10.69
C SER A 211 0.73 13.71 10.35
N PHE A 212 -0.33 14.38 9.89
CA PHE A 212 -0.29 15.82 9.62
C PHE A 212 -1.63 16.50 9.92
N ALA A 213 -1.55 17.81 10.13
CA ALA A 213 -2.69 18.69 10.28
C ALA A 213 -3.29 19.00 8.89
N LEU A 214 -4.58 18.70 8.71
CA LEU A 214 -5.34 18.96 7.49
C LEU A 214 -6.14 20.26 7.66
N PRO A 215 -5.68 21.41 7.12
CA PRO A 215 -6.43 22.66 7.16
C PRO A 215 -7.57 22.61 6.14
N LEU A 216 -8.80 22.77 6.61
CA LEU A 216 -10.01 22.73 5.80
C LEU A 216 -10.75 24.06 5.90
N ARG A 217 -11.29 24.51 4.77
CA ARG A 217 -12.27 25.60 4.66
C ARG A 217 -13.68 25.01 4.63
N ALA A 218 -14.69 25.83 4.89
CA ALA A 218 -16.08 25.43 4.67
C ALA A 218 -16.30 25.06 3.19
N GLY A 219 -17.04 23.97 2.94
CA GLY A 219 -17.27 23.44 1.60
C GLY A 219 -16.25 22.39 1.18
N GLU A 220 -16.00 22.29 -0.12
CA GLU A 220 -15.08 21.31 -0.71
C GLU A 220 -13.62 21.77 -0.59
N ASN A 221 -12.76 20.84 -0.16
CA ASN A 221 -11.32 21.04 -0.12
C ASN A 221 -10.65 20.00 -1.01
N GLU A 222 -9.86 20.48 -1.97
CA GLU A 222 -9.06 19.59 -2.81
C GLU A 222 -7.83 19.14 -2.04
N VAL A 223 -7.60 17.83 -1.99
CA VAL A 223 -6.39 17.23 -1.42
C VAL A 223 -5.67 16.49 -2.53
N VAL A 224 -4.43 16.88 -2.76
CA VAL A 224 -3.54 16.27 -3.74
C VAL A 224 -2.35 15.67 -3.02
N VAL A 225 -2.00 14.45 -3.39
CA VAL A 225 -0.80 13.75 -2.91
C VAL A 225 0.10 13.40 -4.09
N ALA A 226 1.34 13.87 -4.06
CA ALA A 226 2.39 13.38 -4.94
C ALA A 226 3.09 12.20 -4.28
N LEU A 227 3.21 11.08 -5.00
CA LEU A 227 3.99 9.91 -4.58
C LEU A 227 5.12 9.68 -5.57
N ALA A 228 6.35 9.63 -5.08
CA ALA A 228 7.51 9.25 -5.89
C ALA A 228 8.05 7.88 -5.49
N ASN A 229 8.48 7.08 -6.49
CA ASN A 229 8.98 5.74 -6.26
C ASN A 229 10.11 5.36 -7.24
N ASN A 230 11.08 4.62 -6.73
CA ASN A 230 12.12 3.94 -7.50
C ASN A 230 12.37 2.50 -6.99
N PHE A 231 11.48 1.96 -6.17
CA PHE A 231 11.60 0.64 -5.57
C PHE A 231 10.36 -0.23 -5.82
N TYR A 232 10.40 -1.48 -5.40
CA TYR A 232 9.21 -2.33 -5.45
C TYR A 232 8.15 -1.80 -4.49
N GLY A 233 6.89 -1.83 -4.91
CA GLY A 233 5.77 -1.40 -4.08
C GLY A 233 5.68 0.12 -3.95
N TRP A 234 4.56 0.71 -4.36
CA TRP A 234 4.21 2.07 -4.00
C TRP A 234 2.70 2.27 -3.94
N GLY A 235 2.30 3.15 -3.03
CA GLY A 235 0.93 3.40 -2.67
C GLY A 235 0.87 4.19 -1.36
N LEU A 236 -0.35 4.50 -0.93
CA LEU A 236 -0.61 5.17 0.34
C LEU A 236 -1.84 4.59 1.05
N ILE A 237 -1.91 4.81 2.35
CA ILE A 237 -3.12 4.65 3.17
C ILE A 237 -3.31 6.00 3.86
N TRP A 238 -4.51 6.57 3.80
CA TRP A 238 -4.80 7.83 4.49
C TRP A 238 -6.09 7.71 5.31
N ARG A 239 -6.00 8.17 6.56
CA ARG A 239 -7.11 8.14 7.51
C ARG A 239 -7.30 9.51 8.14
N ILE A 240 -8.52 10.03 8.08
CA ILE A 240 -8.94 11.19 8.88
C ILE A 240 -9.40 10.65 10.24
N ASN A 241 -8.79 11.15 11.33
CA ASN A 241 -8.98 10.54 12.65
C ASN A 241 -10.26 10.97 13.36
N ASP A 242 -10.83 12.11 12.98
CA ASP A 242 -12.11 12.63 13.47
C ASP A 242 -12.92 13.17 12.28
N LEU A 243 -14.14 12.63 12.11
CA LEU A 243 -15.03 12.99 11.01
C LEU A 243 -16.11 14.01 11.41
N THR A 244 -16.00 14.63 12.59
CA THR A 244 -16.97 15.62 13.05
C THR A 244 -17.06 16.77 12.04
N GLY A 245 -18.23 16.88 11.40
CA GLY A 245 -18.52 17.82 10.30
C GLY A 245 -17.64 17.66 9.06
N ILE A 246 -17.07 16.47 8.86
CA ILE A 246 -16.29 16.07 7.67
C ILE A 246 -17.06 15.02 6.88
N GLU A 247 -17.14 15.21 5.58
CA GLU A 247 -17.68 14.25 4.62
C GLU A 247 -16.59 13.86 3.62
N LEU A 248 -16.31 12.55 3.56
CA LEU A 248 -15.42 11.95 2.58
C LEU A 248 -16.16 11.68 1.25
N PRO A 249 -15.45 11.61 0.11
CA PRO A 249 -16.10 11.38 -1.17
C PRO A 249 -16.71 9.97 -1.19
N LYS A 250 -17.82 9.83 -1.89
CA LYS A 250 -18.48 8.56 -2.19
C LYS A 250 -18.62 8.46 -3.69
N TRP A 251 -18.20 7.36 -4.28
CA TRP A 251 -18.36 7.08 -5.70
C TRP A 251 -19.37 5.97 -5.93
#